data_AF-A0A956R9F5-F1
#
_entry.id   AF-A0A956R9F5-F1
#
_cell.length_a   1.000
_cell.length_b   1.000
_cell.length_c   1.000
_cell.angle_alpha   90.00
_cell.angle_beta   90.00
_cell.angle_gamma   90.00
#
_symmetry.space_group_name_H-M   'P 1'
#
loop_
_entity.id
_entity.type
_entity.pdbx_description
1 polymer ?
#
loop_
_entity_poly.entity_id
_entity_poly.type
_entity_poly.pdbx_seq_one_letter_code
_entity_poly.pdbx_strand_id
1 'polypeptide(L)'
;MALDLVFVNQTGLPDDQVFITFQRQSTTSGFDVSYGGTAVSFSSSDAIMSNSVDLGTIGAGGMTVGTLVGGIVFVSYGAALTATTTPPSFIGTGGADFDTAFQPFELTMQGNSGDQGDMTAINYFTAPMTITSFSGGVRGTQLQQAAFAQTAAQLGPALGELTNDSSASVIENAQGQVVRYIGPSSYGPADDNPFPSMLPYLQEIHADGQTTTISNNNAFNAGTTNYDFTLALVATVDADGSIVMDGSITTVVTPSGGTASSGPTFTAATVKISAKDRKALDFVIYGQAIDTDVVSFGSGWDDLATYMQQEGIDPGALGITQSLAIGEITSGLLMGFVGSSVIPPGGSTPLADMPSREWWALDPMIAFSKVQSDPKCYNQYAGVLFTGSNNEVYSIPFSDRMGTGPLVNSVSYQGQSVDTWVVTLLPPVS
;
A
#
# COMPACT_ATOMS: atom_id res chain seq x y z
N MET A 1 -8.38 19.17 -18.27
CA MET A 1 -8.83 17.77 -18.30
C MET A 1 -9.51 17.51 -16.97
N ALA A 2 -10.55 16.70 -16.93
CA ALA A 2 -11.22 16.32 -15.69
C ALA A 2 -11.55 14.83 -15.75
N LEU A 3 -11.70 14.22 -14.57
CA LEU A 3 -12.13 12.85 -14.40
C LEU A 3 -13.53 12.84 -13.78
N ASP A 4 -14.48 12.17 -14.41
CA ASP A 4 -15.80 11.95 -13.82
C ASP A 4 -15.78 10.67 -12.97
N LEU A 5 -16.09 10.80 -11.68
CA LEU A 5 -16.29 9.71 -10.72
C LEU A 5 -17.78 9.39 -10.62
N VAL A 6 -18.21 8.29 -11.22
CA VAL A 6 -19.59 7.82 -11.19
C VAL A 6 -19.72 6.68 -10.20
N PHE A 7 -20.64 6.82 -9.23
CA PHE A 7 -20.86 5.80 -8.20
C PHE A 7 -22.05 4.91 -8.56
N VAL A 8 -21.86 3.59 -8.43
CA VAL A 8 -22.92 2.59 -8.58
C VAL A 8 -23.18 1.97 -7.22
N ASN A 9 -24.32 2.32 -6.62
CA ASN A 9 -24.71 1.81 -5.30
C ASN A 9 -25.28 0.39 -5.41
N GLN A 10 -24.52 -0.61 -4.96
CA GLN A 10 -24.96 -1.99 -4.79
C GLN A 10 -24.81 -2.44 -3.32
N THR A 11 -24.77 -1.48 -2.40
CA THR A 11 -24.52 -1.74 -0.98
C THR A 11 -25.73 -2.37 -0.27
N GLY A 12 -26.91 -2.28 -0.87
CA GLY A 12 -28.19 -2.60 -0.23
C GLY A 12 -28.75 -1.47 0.63
N LEU A 13 -27.99 -0.39 0.85
CA LEU A 13 -28.44 0.83 1.52
C LEU A 13 -29.07 1.81 0.53
N PRO A 14 -30.05 2.63 0.97
CA PRO A 14 -30.52 3.78 0.21
C PRO A 14 -29.38 4.77 -0.12
N ASP A 15 -29.51 5.50 -1.23
CA ASP A 15 -28.50 6.48 -1.68
C ASP A 15 -28.25 7.60 -0.65
N ASP A 16 -29.26 7.96 0.15
CA ASP A 16 -29.14 8.96 1.23
C ASP A 16 -28.46 8.42 2.51
N GLN A 17 -27.98 7.16 2.48
CA GLN A 17 -27.22 6.49 3.54
C GLN A 17 -25.83 6.06 3.10
N VAL A 18 -25.38 6.45 1.91
CA VAL A 18 -24.03 6.21 1.43
C VAL A 18 -23.39 7.54 1.12
N PHE A 19 -22.29 7.88 1.78
CA PHE A 19 -21.69 9.22 1.70
C PHE A 19 -20.27 9.18 1.17
N ILE A 20 -19.92 10.17 0.37
CA ILE A 20 -18.59 10.41 -0.17
C ILE A 20 -17.94 11.58 0.56
N THR A 21 -16.71 11.36 1.03
CA THR A 21 -15.91 12.38 1.72
C THR A 21 -14.49 12.37 1.17
N PHE A 22 -13.94 13.55 0.85
CA PHE A 22 -12.58 13.67 0.36
C PHE A 22 -11.64 14.11 1.48
N GLN A 23 -10.48 13.48 1.56
CA GLN A 23 -9.33 13.97 2.28
C GLN A 23 -8.32 14.57 1.30
N ARG A 24 -7.87 15.79 1.57
CA ARG A 24 -6.68 16.38 0.93
C ARG A 24 -5.44 16.10 1.76
N GLN A 25 -4.29 15.88 1.11
CA GLN A 25 -3.02 15.63 1.79
C GLN A 25 -2.61 16.77 2.73
N SER A 26 -2.92 18.02 2.36
CA SER A 26 -2.69 19.21 3.17
C SER A 26 -3.72 20.30 2.86
N THR A 27 -3.79 21.34 3.69
CA THR A 27 -4.70 22.47 3.46
C THR A 27 -4.35 23.31 2.24
N THR A 28 -3.17 23.13 1.68
CA THR A 28 -2.65 23.79 0.50
C THR A 28 -2.63 22.91 -0.75
N SER A 29 -2.95 21.62 -0.62
CA SER A 29 -2.99 20.69 -1.76
C SER A 29 -4.08 21.08 -2.75
N GLY A 30 -3.81 20.91 -4.04
CA GLY A 30 -4.77 21.20 -5.10
C GLY A 30 -6.05 20.37 -4.95
N PHE A 31 -7.19 21.06 -4.95
CA PHE A 31 -8.51 20.45 -4.82
C PHE A 31 -9.52 21.23 -5.66
N ASP A 32 -10.10 20.56 -6.66
CA ASP A 32 -11.19 21.05 -7.50
C ASP A 32 -12.11 19.86 -7.79
N VAL A 33 -13.15 19.71 -6.97
CA VAL A 33 -14.14 18.64 -7.08
C VAL A 33 -15.54 19.25 -6.98
N SER A 34 -16.44 18.82 -7.85
CA SER A 34 -17.83 19.30 -7.87
C SER A 34 -18.83 18.19 -8.22
N TYR A 35 -20.10 18.39 -7.90
CA TYR A 35 -21.23 17.54 -8.30
C TYR A 35 -22.40 18.42 -8.73
N GLY A 36 -23.00 18.16 -9.89
CA GLY A 36 -24.11 18.98 -10.42
C GLY A 36 -23.81 20.49 -10.52
N GLY A 37 -22.53 20.86 -10.71
CA GLY A 37 -22.07 22.26 -10.70
C GLY A 37 -21.87 22.88 -9.31
N THR A 38 -22.05 22.11 -8.24
CA THR A 38 -21.81 22.53 -6.85
C THR A 38 -20.42 22.06 -6.42
N ALA A 39 -19.57 22.99 -5.95
CA ALA A 39 -18.26 22.64 -5.42
C ALA A 39 -18.39 21.84 -4.11
N VAL A 40 -17.58 20.79 -3.97
CA VAL A 40 -17.41 20.10 -2.69
C VAL A 40 -16.78 21.08 -1.70
N SER A 41 -17.39 21.21 -0.52
CA SER A 41 -17.01 22.21 0.47
C SER A 41 -16.28 21.60 1.67
N PHE A 42 -15.50 22.44 2.35
CA PHE A 42 -14.85 22.13 3.61
C PHE A 42 -15.49 22.99 4.71
N SER A 43 -15.59 22.47 5.93
CA SER A 43 -16.21 23.20 7.06
C SER A 43 -15.41 24.43 7.50
N SER A 44 -14.11 24.45 7.24
CA SER A 44 -13.18 25.50 7.67
C SER A 44 -11.93 25.51 6.79
N SER A 45 -11.11 26.57 6.89
CA SER A 45 -9.88 26.71 6.11
C SER A 45 -8.78 25.71 6.50
N ASP A 46 -8.81 25.21 7.73
CA ASP A 46 -7.88 24.23 8.29
C ASP A 46 -8.36 22.77 8.14
N ALA A 47 -9.59 22.54 7.68
CA ALA A 47 -10.11 21.19 7.46
C ALA A 47 -9.36 20.48 6.33
N ILE A 48 -9.00 19.22 6.52
CA ILE A 48 -8.44 18.36 5.47
C ILE A 48 -9.47 17.37 4.93
N MET A 49 -10.61 17.20 5.63
CA MET A 49 -11.75 16.42 5.20
C MET A 49 -12.84 17.36 4.66
N SER A 50 -13.42 17.02 3.51
CA SER A 50 -14.59 17.72 3.00
C SER A 50 -15.82 17.44 3.88
N ASN A 51 -16.87 18.23 3.72
CA ASN A 51 -18.19 17.81 4.18
C ASN A 51 -18.60 16.55 3.40
N SER A 52 -19.17 15.56 4.08
CA SER A 52 -19.73 14.37 3.44
C SER A 52 -20.94 14.74 2.58
N VAL A 53 -21.05 14.11 1.41
CA VAL A 53 -22.19 14.28 0.49
C VAL A 53 -22.77 12.90 0.19
N ASP A 54 -24.08 12.71 0.37
CA ASP A 54 -24.74 11.45 0.08
C ASP A 54 -24.91 11.21 -1.43
N LEU A 55 -25.03 9.94 -1.84
CA LEU A 55 -25.20 9.57 -3.26
C LEU A 55 -26.49 10.14 -3.87
N GLY A 56 -27.53 10.33 -3.08
CA GLY A 56 -28.80 10.91 -3.54
C GLY A 56 -28.63 12.38 -3.98
N THR A 57 -27.87 13.15 -3.20
CA THR A 57 -27.49 14.53 -3.49
C THR A 57 -26.51 14.62 -4.67
N ILE A 58 -25.54 13.70 -4.77
CA ILE A 58 -24.59 13.64 -5.89
C ILE A 58 -25.33 13.34 -7.21
N GLY A 59 -26.27 12.39 -7.16
CA GLY A 59 -27.05 11.95 -8.31
C GLY A 59 -26.26 11.12 -9.32
N ALA A 60 -26.96 10.65 -10.35
CA ALA A 60 -26.40 9.73 -11.36
C ALA A 60 -25.29 10.32 -12.24
N GLY A 61 -25.09 11.65 -12.20
CA GLY A 61 -24.00 12.33 -12.89
C GLY A 61 -22.64 12.15 -12.20
N GLY A 62 -22.62 11.73 -10.94
CA GLY A 62 -21.39 11.56 -10.18
C GLY A 62 -20.73 12.88 -9.81
N MET A 63 -19.42 12.83 -9.60
CA MET A 63 -18.57 13.97 -9.26
C MET A 63 -17.55 14.22 -10.37
N THR A 64 -17.28 15.47 -10.69
CA THR A 64 -16.19 15.85 -11.61
C THR A 64 -14.98 16.30 -10.79
N VAL A 65 -13.85 15.64 -11.01
CA VAL A 65 -12.55 15.94 -10.39
C VAL A 65 -11.68 16.65 -11.42
N GLY A 66 -11.52 17.97 -11.25
CA GLY A 66 -10.58 18.78 -12.02
C GLY A 66 -9.16 18.66 -11.48
N THR A 67 -8.99 18.64 -10.16
CA THR A 67 -7.69 18.43 -9.51
C THR A 67 -7.87 17.77 -8.14
N LEU A 68 -7.06 16.76 -7.84
CA LEU A 68 -6.90 16.14 -6.54
C LEU A 68 -5.46 15.61 -6.41
N VAL A 69 -4.64 16.20 -5.55
CA VAL A 69 -3.23 15.81 -5.37
C VAL A 69 -3.10 14.84 -4.20
N GLY A 70 -2.88 13.54 -4.47
CA GLY A 70 -2.71 12.52 -3.43
C GLY A 70 -3.87 12.48 -2.44
N GLY A 71 -5.11 12.52 -2.94
CA GLY A 71 -6.30 12.54 -2.10
C GLY A 71 -6.78 11.14 -1.75
N ILE A 72 -7.47 11.03 -0.61
CA ILE A 72 -8.19 9.82 -0.22
C ILE A 72 -9.68 10.10 -0.35
N VAL A 73 -10.41 9.21 -1.00
CA VAL A 73 -11.86 9.26 -1.12
C VAL A 73 -12.45 8.19 -0.20
N PHE A 74 -13.15 8.63 0.84
CA PHE A 74 -13.85 7.76 1.77
C PHE A 74 -15.29 7.55 1.31
N VAL A 75 -15.70 6.28 1.25
CA VAL A 75 -17.09 5.87 1.18
C VAL A 75 -17.52 5.45 2.58
N SER A 76 -18.55 6.09 3.13
CA SER A 76 -19.09 5.74 4.45
C SER A 76 -20.54 5.25 4.34
N TYR A 77 -20.89 4.30 5.20
CA TYR A 77 -22.12 3.51 5.11
C TYR A 77 -22.99 3.74 6.35
N GLY A 78 -24.27 4.07 6.15
CA GLY A 78 -25.26 4.31 7.21
C GLY A 78 -25.15 5.66 7.91
N ALA A 79 -23.94 6.23 8.01
CA ALA A 79 -23.70 7.54 8.59
C ALA A 79 -22.60 8.30 7.85
N ALA A 80 -22.74 9.63 7.80
CA ALA A 80 -21.72 10.54 7.30
C ALA A 80 -20.51 10.60 8.23
N LEU A 81 -19.33 10.87 7.68
CA LEU A 81 -18.13 11.17 8.46
C LEU A 81 -18.23 12.57 9.07
N THR A 82 -17.67 12.73 10.26
CA THR A 82 -17.68 13.95 11.05
C THR A 82 -16.29 14.52 11.29
N ALA A 83 -15.24 13.75 11.01
CA ALA A 83 -13.86 14.19 11.05
C ALA A 83 -13.62 15.34 10.06
N THR A 84 -12.89 16.37 10.49
CA THR A 84 -12.67 17.61 9.71
C THR A 84 -11.20 17.93 9.52
N THR A 85 -10.45 18.10 10.61
CA THR A 85 -9.03 18.47 10.61
C THR A 85 -8.07 17.28 10.72
N THR A 86 -8.61 16.08 10.89
CA THR A 86 -7.87 14.82 10.96
C THR A 86 -8.62 13.76 10.15
N PRO A 87 -7.94 12.69 9.68
CA PRO A 87 -8.62 11.55 9.08
C PRO A 87 -9.53 10.83 10.10
N PRO A 88 -10.53 10.07 9.65
CA PRO A 88 -11.32 9.18 10.50
C PRO A 88 -10.44 8.24 11.32
N SER A 89 -10.76 8.07 12.60
CA SER A 89 -10.08 7.08 13.43
C SER A 89 -10.55 5.68 13.05
N PHE A 90 -9.63 4.79 12.68
CA PHE A 90 -9.98 3.41 12.30
C PHE A 90 -9.52 2.36 13.33
N ILE A 91 -8.59 2.68 14.23
CA ILE A 91 -7.97 1.76 15.19
C ILE A 91 -7.80 2.44 16.56
N GLY A 92 -7.64 1.64 17.62
CA GLY A 92 -7.28 2.10 18.95
C GLY A 92 -8.49 2.30 19.86
N THR A 93 -8.41 3.28 20.76
CA THR A 93 -9.42 3.52 21.80
C THR A 93 -10.56 4.43 21.37
N GLY A 94 -10.77 4.63 20.07
CA GLY A 94 -11.80 5.51 19.52
C GLY A 94 -11.27 6.75 18.79
N GLY A 95 -12.15 7.72 18.59
CA GLY A 95 -11.88 8.96 17.86
C GLY A 95 -13.08 9.37 17.01
N ALA A 96 -12.92 10.44 16.21
CA ALA A 96 -13.94 10.81 15.25
C ALA A 96 -14.19 9.64 14.28
N ASP A 97 -15.47 9.32 14.08
CA ASP A 97 -15.95 8.28 13.16
C ASP A 97 -15.47 6.85 13.43
N PHE A 98 -14.95 6.57 14.63
CA PHE A 98 -14.48 5.23 14.98
C PHE A 98 -15.55 4.15 14.81
N ASP A 99 -16.79 4.44 15.15
CA ASP A 99 -17.92 3.51 15.02
C ASP A 99 -18.61 3.55 13.64
N THR A 100 -18.13 4.38 12.71
CA THR A 100 -18.73 4.55 11.38
C THR A 100 -18.09 3.61 10.37
N ALA A 101 -18.86 2.76 9.69
CA ALA A 101 -18.30 1.94 8.61
C ALA A 101 -17.83 2.82 7.44
N PHE A 102 -16.56 2.72 7.06
CA PHE A 102 -16.02 3.39 5.87
C PHE A 102 -14.93 2.58 5.17
N GLN A 103 -14.83 2.72 3.85
CA GLN A 103 -13.78 2.14 3.01
C GLN A 103 -13.16 3.25 2.15
N PRO A 104 -11.83 3.44 2.19
CA PRO A 104 -11.15 4.40 1.33
C PRO A 104 -10.76 3.78 -0.02
N PHE A 105 -10.56 4.66 -0.99
CA PHE A 105 -9.67 4.46 -2.13
C PHE A 105 -8.87 5.74 -2.36
N GLU A 106 -7.71 5.64 -2.99
CA GLU A 106 -6.82 6.78 -3.25
C GLU A 106 -7.01 7.28 -4.68
N LEU A 107 -6.79 8.58 -4.90
CA LEU A 107 -6.84 9.20 -6.22
C LEU A 107 -5.87 10.37 -6.31
N THR A 108 -5.01 10.33 -7.32
CA THR A 108 -4.31 11.50 -7.85
C THR A 108 -4.89 11.86 -9.21
N MET A 109 -5.20 13.14 -9.41
CA MET A 109 -5.65 13.73 -10.67
C MET A 109 -5.08 15.15 -10.77
N GLN A 110 -4.04 15.33 -11.56
CA GLN A 110 -3.37 16.61 -11.84
C GLN A 110 -3.32 16.90 -13.35
N GLY A 111 -3.74 15.94 -14.17
CA GLY A 111 -3.69 16.00 -15.63
C GLY A 111 -2.40 15.43 -16.22
N ASN A 112 -1.55 14.79 -15.41
CA ASN A 112 -0.33 14.12 -15.88
C ASN A 112 -0.65 12.68 -16.30
N SER A 113 0.02 12.18 -17.35
CA SER A 113 -0.27 10.83 -17.87
C SER A 113 -0.01 9.69 -16.88
N GLY A 114 0.81 9.92 -15.86
CA GLY A 114 1.09 8.96 -14.78
C GLY A 114 0.19 9.10 -13.57
N ASP A 115 -0.79 10.02 -13.58
CA ASP A 115 -1.75 10.11 -12.48
C ASP A 115 -2.60 8.83 -12.41
N GLN A 116 -2.80 8.37 -11.19
CA GLN A 116 -3.40 7.10 -10.86
C GLN A 116 -4.03 7.16 -9.46
N GLY A 117 -4.74 6.11 -9.11
CA GLY A 117 -5.17 5.81 -7.76
C GLY A 117 -5.38 4.32 -7.59
N ASP A 118 -5.94 3.92 -6.47
CA ASP A 118 -6.01 2.52 -6.08
C ASP A 118 -7.03 2.26 -4.98
N MET A 119 -7.37 0.99 -4.81
CA MET A 119 -8.02 0.51 -3.60
C MET A 119 -6.97 -0.07 -2.66
N THR A 120 -7.05 0.35 -1.40
CA THR A 120 -6.17 -0.16 -0.35
C THR A 120 -6.94 -0.79 0.79
N ALA A 121 -6.46 -1.95 1.22
CA ALA A 121 -6.91 -2.66 2.41
C ALA A 121 -5.73 -3.02 3.31
N ILE A 122 -4.60 -2.30 3.17
CA ILE A 122 -3.38 -2.49 3.98
C ILE A 122 -3.68 -2.31 5.46
N ASN A 123 -4.39 -1.22 5.80
CA ASN A 123 -4.64 -0.83 7.18
C ASN A 123 -5.88 -1.49 7.77
N TYR A 124 -6.93 -1.63 6.96
CA TYR A 124 -8.20 -2.24 7.36
C TYR A 124 -9.05 -2.59 6.13
N PHE A 125 -10.05 -3.43 6.35
CA PHE A 125 -11.08 -3.80 5.39
C PHE A 125 -12.48 -3.60 5.98
N THR A 126 -13.33 -2.91 5.23
CA THR A 126 -14.73 -2.63 5.62
C THR A 126 -15.72 -3.11 4.57
N ALA A 127 -15.43 -2.88 3.29
CA ALA A 127 -16.33 -3.21 2.20
C ALA A 127 -15.55 -3.48 0.91
N PRO A 128 -15.96 -4.47 0.10
CA PRO A 128 -15.39 -4.63 -1.23
C PRO A 128 -15.88 -3.52 -2.15
N MET A 129 -15.07 -3.19 -3.15
CA MET A 129 -15.37 -2.19 -4.17
C MET A 129 -14.81 -2.63 -5.52
N THR A 130 -15.21 -1.93 -6.57
CA THR A 130 -14.64 -2.06 -7.93
C THR A 130 -14.44 -0.67 -8.51
N ILE A 131 -13.29 -0.45 -9.13
CA ILE A 131 -13.00 0.75 -9.93
C ILE A 131 -12.74 0.30 -11.36
N THR A 132 -13.55 0.79 -12.30
CA THR A 132 -13.39 0.57 -13.74
C THR A 132 -13.16 1.90 -14.42
N SER A 133 -12.10 2.01 -15.23
CA SER A 133 -11.79 3.23 -15.98
C SER A 133 -12.26 3.14 -17.43
N PHE A 134 -12.69 4.27 -17.99
CA PHE A 134 -13.22 4.36 -19.34
C PHE A 134 -12.63 5.55 -20.13
N SER A 135 -12.66 5.40 -21.45
CA SER A 135 -12.58 6.50 -22.42
C SER A 135 -13.93 6.70 -23.10
N GLY A 136 -14.45 7.92 -23.07
CA GLY A 136 -15.70 8.31 -23.72
C GLY A 136 -16.93 8.16 -22.82
N GLY A 137 -16.79 8.34 -21.50
CA GLY A 137 -17.89 8.22 -20.55
C GLY A 137 -18.19 6.78 -20.12
N VAL A 138 -19.21 6.61 -19.26
CA VAL A 138 -19.67 5.30 -18.74
C VAL A 138 -20.16 4.30 -19.81
N ARG A 139 -20.40 4.75 -21.05
CA ARG A 139 -20.76 3.91 -22.21
C ARG A 139 -19.63 3.79 -23.23
N GLY A 140 -18.47 4.35 -22.90
CA GLY A 140 -17.29 4.36 -23.73
C GLY A 140 -16.53 3.03 -23.69
N THR A 141 -15.27 3.08 -24.07
CA THR A 141 -14.36 1.94 -24.06
C THR A 141 -13.86 1.72 -22.63
N GLN A 142 -14.13 0.55 -22.05
CA GLN A 142 -13.48 0.13 -20.81
C GLN A 142 -11.98 -0.05 -21.05
N LEU A 143 -11.15 0.57 -20.20
CA LEU A 143 -9.70 0.57 -20.31
C LEU A 143 -9.06 -0.41 -19.33
N GLN A 144 -9.39 -0.27 -18.04
CA GLN A 144 -8.88 -1.13 -16.98
C GLN A 144 -9.94 -1.35 -15.89
N GLN A 145 -9.74 -2.36 -15.05
CA GLN A 145 -10.57 -2.64 -13.89
C GLN A 145 -9.71 -3.20 -12.76
N ALA A 146 -10.00 -2.76 -11.54
CA ALA A 146 -9.55 -3.36 -10.30
C ALA A 146 -10.77 -3.65 -9.42
N ALA A 147 -10.88 -4.86 -8.86
CA ALA A 147 -12.06 -5.32 -8.14
C ALA A 147 -11.73 -6.32 -7.02
N PHE A 148 -12.58 -6.33 -6.00
CA PHE A 148 -12.72 -7.53 -5.17
C PHE A 148 -13.56 -8.59 -5.91
N ALA A 149 -13.08 -9.82 -5.95
CA ALA A 149 -13.81 -10.99 -6.46
C ALA A 149 -14.70 -11.64 -5.39
N GLN A 150 -14.49 -11.32 -4.11
CA GLN A 150 -15.25 -11.86 -2.98
C GLN A 150 -16.05 -10.77 -2.25
N THR A 151 -17.15 -11.19 -1.63
CA THR A 151 -18.04 -10.32 -0.86
C THR A 151 -17.53 -10.07 0.57
N ALA A 152 -18.04 -9.03 1.23
CA ALA A 152 -17.75 -8.76 2.64
C ALA A 152 -18.13 -9.95 3.54
N ALA A 153 -19.24 -10.64 3.23
CA ALA A 153 -19.69 -11.81 3.97
C ALA A 153 -18.75 -13.03 3.86
N GLN A 154 -17.88 -13.06 2.84
CA GLN A 154 -16.85 -14.09 2.68
C GLN A 154 -15.53 -13.65 3.32
N LEU A 155 -15.13 -12.39 3.08
CA LEU A 155 -13.85 -11.86 3.56
C LEU A 155 -13.86 -11.60 5.06
N GLY A 156 -14.93 -11.00 5.60
CA GLY A 156 -15.02 -10.63 7.01
C GLY A 156 -14.76 -11.80 7.96
N PRO A 157 -15.55 -12.89 7.93
CA PRO A 157 -15.31 -14.05 8.78
C PRO A 157 -13.90 -14.65 8.63
N ALA A 158 -13.38 -14.69 7.40
CA ALA A 158 -12.03 -15.19 7.15
C ALA A 158 -10.94 -14.29 7.79
N LEU A 159 -11.14 -12.97 7.81
CA LEU A 159 -10.24 -12.02 8.46
C LEU A 159 -10.36 -12.07 10.00
N GLY A 160 -11.58 -12.20 10.53
CA GLY A 160 -11.83 -12.33 11.97
C GLY A 160 -11.16 -13.57 12.58
N GLU A 161 -11.29 -14.72 11.91
CA GLU A 161 -10.72 -16.00 12.34
C GLU A 161 -9.20 -15.95 12.55
N LEU A 162 -8.47 -15.17 11.73
CA LEU A 162 -7.00 -15.02 11.85
C LEU A 162 -6.53 -14.52 13.21
N THR A 163 -7.42 -13.83 13.94
CA THR A 163 -7.13 -13.22 15.24
C THR A 163 -8.03 -13.75 16.34
N ASN A 164 -8.78 -14.83 16.08
CA ASN A 164 -9.85 -15.34 16.94
C ASN A 164 -10.84 -14.23 17.36
N ASP A 165 -11.23 -13.38 16.40
CA ASP A 165 -12.13 -12.24 16.61
C ASP A 165 -11.68 -11.31 17.75
N SER A 166 -10.37 -11.08 17.88
CA SER A 166 -9.83 -10.14 18.85
C SER A 166 -10.46 -8.75 18.65
N SER A 167 -10.92 -8.12 19.73
CA SER A 167 -11.48 -6.76 19.67
C SER A 167 -10.45 -5.69 19.28
N ALA A 168 -9.16 -6.04 19.24
CA ALA A 168 -8.12 -5.17 18.70
C ALA A 168 -8.16 -5.11 17.17
N SER A 169 -8.58 -6.19 16.51
CA SER A 169 -8.65 -6.34 15.05
C SER A 169 -10.06 -6.32 14.49
N VAL A 170 -11.07 -6.70 15.25
CA VAL A 170 -12.48 -6.66 14.84
C VAL A 170 -13.15 -5.50 15.55
N ILE A 171 -13.38 -4.41 14.82
CA ILE A 171 -14.00 -3.21 15.39
C ILE A 171 -15.51 -3.32 15.25
N GLU A 172 -16.21 -3.19 16.36
CA GLU A 172 -17.67 -3.19 16.42
C GLU A 172 -18.18 -1.79 16.81
N ASN A 173 -19.33 -1.39 16.26
CA ASN A 173 -20.03 -0.19 16.71
C ASN A 173 -20.75 -0.43 18.05
N ALA A 174 -21.39 0.61 18.59
CA ALA A 174 -22.15 0.55 19.84
C ALA A 174 -23.33 -0.46 19.84
N GLN A 175 -23.76 -0.95 18.67
CA GLN A 175 -24.80 -1.96 18.52
C GLN A 175 -24.25 -3.39 18.42
N GLY A 176 -22.92 -3.57 18.50
CA GLY A 176 -22.25 -4.86 18.35
C GLY A 176 -22.18 -5.34 16.90
N GLN A 177 -22.28 -4.42 15.93
CA GLN A 177 -22.11 -4.74 14.51
C GLN A 177 -20.66 -4.47 14.11
N VAL A 178 -20.03 -5.44 13.45
CA VAL A 178 -18.64 -5.29 12.96
C VAL A 178 -18.58 -4.23 11.88
N VAL A 179 -17.85 -3.14 12.11
CA VAL A 179 -17.70 -2.05 11.13
C VAL A 179 -16.42 -2.14 10.31
N ARG A 180 -15.39 -2.85 10.78
CA ARG A 180 -14.16 -3.12 10.00
C ARG A 180 -13.25 -4.17 10.64
N TYR A 181 -12.35 -4.72 9.83
CA TYR A 181 -11.26 -5.61 10.23
C TYR A 181 -9.91 -4.91 10.05
N ILE A 182 -9.07 -4.85 11.08
CA ILE A 182 -7.79 -4.12 11.07
C ILE A 182 -6.65 -5.04 10.63
N GLY A 183 -5.85 -4.56 9.68
CA GLY A 183 -4.65 -5.24 9.19
C GLY A 183 -3.45 -5.10 10.13
N PRO A 184 -2.50 -6.05 10.09
CA PRO A 184 -1.35 -6.08 11.00
C PRO A 184 -0.38 -4.90 10.85
N SER A 185 -0.43 -4.18 9.72
CA SER A 185 0.40 -2.99 9.45
C SER A 185 0.00 -1.78 10.30
N SER A 186 -1.19 -1.79 10.89
CA SER A 186 -1.77 -0.66 11.62
C SER A 186 -1.35 -0.61 13.10
N TYR A 187 -0.65 -1.61 13.60
CA TYR A 187 -0.22 -1.70 15.01
C TYR A 187 1.21 -1.18 15.13
N GLY A 188 1.39 -0.12 15.91
CA GLY A 188 2.70 0.44 16.23
C GLY A 188 3.48 -0.42 17.23
N PRO A 189 4.74 -0.04 17.54
CA PRO A 189 5.62 -0.81 18.42
C PRO A 189 5.13 -0.86 19.88
N ALA A 190 4.25 0.06 20.28
CA ALA A 190 3.64 0.05 21.61
C ALA A 190 2.38 -0.83 21.69
N ASP A 191 1.75 -1.10 20.55
CA ASP A 191 0.47 -1.80 20.50
C ASP A 191 0.64 -3.31 20.69
N ASP A 192 -0.44 -3.98 21.07
CA ASP A 192 -0.51 -5.44 21.04
C ASP A 192 -1.08 -5.86 19.67
N ASN A 193 -0.19 -6.26 18.77
CA ASN A 193 -0.60 -6.79 17.47
C ASN A 193 -1.22 -8.19 17.65
N PRO A 194 -2.51 -8.40 17.34
CA PRO A 194 -3.19 -9.68 17.55
C PRO A 194 -2.79 -10.74 16.53
N PHE A 195 -2.06 -10.38 15.48
CA PHE A 195 -1.57 -11.32 14.48
C PHE A 195 -0.33 -12.09 14.98
N PRO A 196 -0.07 -13.30 14.45
CA PRO A 196 1.15 -14.04 14.77
C PRO A 196 2.40 -13.22 14.47
N SER A 197 3.43 -13.36 15.31
CA SER A 197 4.73 -12.76 14.99
C SER A 197 5.44 -13.54 13.90
N MET A 198 6.26 -12.84 13.12
CA MET A 198 7.13 -13.44 12.10
C MET A 198 8.41 -14.05 12.68
N LEU A 199 8.65 -13.92 13.99
CA LEU A 199 9.84 -14.45 14.66
C LEU A 199 10.04 -15.97 14.48
N PRO A 200 9.02 -16.84 14.63
CA PRO A 200 9.20 -18.28 14.40
C PRO A 200 9.64 -18.60 12.97
N TYR A 201 9.07 -17.90 11.97
CA TYR A 201 9.45 -18.06 10.58
C TYR A 201 10.91 -17.64 10.33
N LEU A 202 11.34 -16.54 10.92
CA LEU A 202 12.74 -16.10 10.88
C LEU A 202 13.69 -17.14 11.51
N GLN A 203 13.30 -17.76 12.62
CA GLN A 203 14.08 -18.82 13.26
C GLN A 203 14.17 -20.09 12.40
N GLU A 204 13.13 -20.42 11.63
CA GLU A 204 13.15 -21.51 10.64
C GLU A 204 14.12 -21.19 9.50
N ILE A 205 14.06 -19.97 8.93
CA ILE A 205 15.00 -19.48 7.90
C ILE A 205 16.46 -19.59 8.39
N HIS A 206 16.73 -19.20 9.64
CA HIS A 206 18.04 -19.36 10.27
C HIS A 206 18.47 -20.84 10.36
N ALA A 207 17.57 -21.70 10.84
CA ALA A 207 17.86 -23.13 11.02
C ALA A 207 18.20 -23.82 9.68
N ASP A 208 17.58 -23.39 8.59
CA ASP A 208 17.85 -23.88 7.24
C ASP A 208 19.11 -23.26 6.62
N GLY A 209 19.69 -22.23 7.24
CA GLY A 209 20.86 -21.52 6.73
C GLY A 209 20.59 -20.77 5.42
N GLN A 210 19.33 -20.42 5.17
CA GLN A 210 18.92 -19.76 3.93
C GLN A 210 19.45 -18.34 3.87
N THR A 211 19.86 -17.94 2.67
CA THR A 211 20.24 -16.56 2.35
C THR A 211 19.30 -16.01 1.27
N THR A 212 19.11 -14.70 1.23
CA THR A 212 18.27 -14.06 0.22
C THR A 212 19.02 -12.91 -0.44
N THR A 213 19.02 -12.87 -1.77
CA THR A 213 19.66 -11.78 -2.52
C THR A 213 18.70 -10.60 -2.62
N ILE A 214 19.04 -9.49 -1.97
CA ILE A 214 18.31 -8.23 -2.09
C ILE A 214 18.98 -7.40 -3.17
N SER A 215 18.28 -7.28 -4.30
CA SER A 215 18.76 -6.52 -5.45
C SER A 215 17.61 -5.80 -6.10
N ASN A 216 17.61 -4.49 -5.97
CA ASN A 216 16.69 -3.55 -6.63
C ASN A 216 17.37 -2.18 -6.69
N ASN A 217 16.78 -1.21 -7.38
CA ASN A 217 17.35 0.11 -7.52
C ASN A 217 16.31 1.23 -7.45
N ASN A 218 16.77 2.43 -7.13
CA ASN A 218 16.00 3.66 -7.26
C ASN A 218 16.83 4.73 -7.96
N ALA A 219 16.15 5.67 -8.59
CA ALA A 219 16.79 6.73 -9.33
C ALA A 219 16.29 8.11 -8.89
N PHE A 220 17.22 9.07 -8.82
CA PHE A 220 16.94 10.44 -8.41
C PHE A 220 17.59 11.42 -9.38
N ASN A 221 16.91 12.52 -9.64
CA ASN A 221 17.45 13.61 -10.44
C ASN A 221 18.03 14.69 -9.52
N ALA A 222 19.26 15.14 -9.81
CA ALA A 222 19.83 16.37 -9.27
C ALA A 222 20.23 17.28 -10.44
N GLY A 223 19.53 18.40 -10.60
CA GLY A 223 19.65 19.27 -11.75
C GLY A 223 19.35 18.52 -13.06
N THR A 224 20.36 18.40 -13.92
CA THR A 224 20.24 17.71 -15.22
C THR A 224 20.83 16.30 -15.20
N THR A 225 21.14 15.75 -14.03
CA THR A 225 21.81 14.45 -13.91
C THR A 225 20.91 13.47 -13.16
N ASN A 226 20.77 12.26 -13.70
CA ASN A 226 20.10 11.16 -13.03
C ASN A 226 21.13 10.24 -12.36
N TYR A 227 20.87 9.90 -11.11
CA TYR A 227 21.67 9.02 -10.27
C TYR A 227 20.85 7.78 -9.93
N ASP A 228 21.31 6.62 -10.34
CA ASP A 228 20.68 5.33 -10.07
C ASP A 228 21.49 4.59 -9.01
N PHE A 229 20.86 4.24 -7.90
CA PHE A 229 21.48 3.52 -6.79
C PHE A 229 20.94 2.09 -6.75
N THR A 230 21.80 1.12 -7.05
CA THR A 230 21.45 -0.29 -7.06
C THR A 230 21.93 -0.98 -5.79
N LEU A 231 21.01 -1.62 -5.09
CA LEU A 231 21.30 -2.50 -3.96
C LEU A 231 21.86 -3.83 -4.47
N ALA A 232 22.93 -4.30 -3.83
CA ALA A 232 23.48 -5.63 -3.97
C ALA A 232 23.81 -6.16 -2.58
N LEU A 233 22.78 -6.58 -1.85
CA LEU A 233 22.88 -7.06 -0.47
C LEU A 233 22.51 -8.55 -0.40
N VAL A 234 23.04 -9.23 0.60
CA VAL A 234 22.66 -10.60 0.98
C VAL A 234 22.06 -10.56 2.37
N ALA A 235 20.79 -10.94 2.48
CA ALA A 235 20.09 -11.07 3.74
C ALA A 235 20.33 -12.45 4.35
N THR A 236 20.56 -12.47 5.65
CA THR A 236 20.66 -13.65 6.51
C THR A 236 19.86 -13.41 7.79
N VAL A 237 19.57 -14.49 8.53
CA VAL A 237 18.87 -14.39 9.81
C VAL A 237 19.76 -14.98 10.91
N ASP A 238 19.93 -14.24 12.00
CA ASP A 238 20.62 -14.66 13.22
C ASP A 238 19.74 -15.66 14.02
N ALA A 239 20.34 -16.42 14.93
CA ALA A 239 19.62 -17.41 15.75
C ALA A 239 18.51 -16.81 16.63
N ASP A 240 18.62 -15.52 16.97
CA ASP A 240 17.59 -14.79 17.73
C ASP A 240 16.45 -14.27 16.84
N GLY A 241 16.52 -14.47 15.52
CA GLY A 241 15.58 -13.96 14.52
C GLY A 241 15.92 -12.59 13.97
N SER A 242 17.04 -11.97 14.37
CA SER A 242 17.46 -10.69 13.78
C SER A 242 17.83 -10.87 12.32
N ILE A 243 17.42 -9.94 11.45
CA ILE A 243 17.77 -9.94 10.03
C ILE A 243 19.03 -9.09 9.86
N VAL A 244 20.01 -9.61 9.11
CA VAL A 244 21.22 -8.88 8.73
C VAL A 244 21.37 -8.93 7.22
N MET A 245 21.42 -7.75 6.58
CA MET A 245 21.68 -7.60 5.16
C MET A 245 23.05 -6.96 4.98
N ASP A 246 23.97 -7.65 4.30
CA ASP A 246 25.33 -7.18 4.06
C ASP A 246 25.65 -7.10 2.56
N GLY A 247 26.38 -6.06 2.15
CA GLY A 247 26.80 -5.94 0.77
C GLY A 247 27.24 -4.53 0.39
N SER A 248 26.81 -4.11 -0.80
CA SER A 248 27.17 -2.80 -1.35
C SER A 248 26.01 -2.12 -2.09
N ILE A 249 26.15 -0.81 -2.25
CA ILE A 249 25.29 0.01 -3.12
C ILE A 249 26.15 0.57 -4.25
N THR A 250 25.79 0.31 -5.49
CA THR A 250 26.52 0.82 -6.66
C THR A 250 25.75 1.95 -7.32
N THR A 251 26.45 3.00 -7.76
CA THR A 251 25.82 4.13 -8.46
C THR A 251 26.08 4.09 -9.96
N VAL A 252 25.06 4.41 -10.77
CA VAL A 252 25.21 4.78 -12.18
C VAL A 252 24.77 6.23 -12.36
N VAL A 253 25.60 7.02 -13.03
CA VAL A 253 25.37 8.46 -13.25
C VAL A 253 25.12 8.72 -14.73
N THR A 254 24.01 9.37 -15.04
CA THR A 254 23.58 9.69 -16.42
C THR A 254 23.26 11.17 -16.55
N PRO A 255 24.17 11.98 -17.11
CA PRO A 255 23.89 13.37 -17.45
C PRO A 255 22.84 13.48 -18.56
N SER A 256 22.02 14.53 -18.56
CA SER A 256 21.03 14.80 -19.60
C SER A 256 21.69 14.89 -20.98
N GLY A 257 21.25 14.03 -21.90
CA GLY A 257 21.83 13.90 -23.25
C GLY A 257 23.22 13.25 -23.28
N GLY A 258 23.73 12.79 -22.13
CA GLY A 258 24.98 12.07 -21.97
C GLY A 258 24.83 10.56 -22.02
N THR A 259 25.96 9.85 -21.90
CA THR A 259 26.00 8.40 -21.74
C THR A 259 26.10 8.04 -20.25
N ALA A 260 25.44 6.97 -19.83
CA ALA A 260 25.57 6.43 -18.49
C ALA A 260 27.02 6.05 -18.18
N SER A 261 27.46 6.30 -16.96
CA SER A 261 28.80 5.97 -16.46
C SER A 261 28.74 5.44 -15.04
N SER A 262 29.70 4.61 -14.65
CA SER A 262 29.80 4.09 -13.28
C SER A 262 30.16 5.23 -12.31
N GLY A 263 29.40 5.34 -11.23
CA GLY A 263 29.69 6.18 -10.08
C GLY A 263 30.42 5.40 -8.97
N PRO A 264 30.43 5.94 -7.74
CA PRO A 264 30.98 5.26 -6.57
C PRO A 264 30.29 3.94 -6.25
N THR A 265 30.96 3.11 -5.45
CA THR A 265 30.36 1.94 -4.80
C THR A 265 30.56 2.08 -3.30
N PHE A 266 29.48 1.96 -2.55
CA PHE A 266 29.46 2.06 -1.09
C PHE A 266 29.46 0.65 -0.51
N THR A 267 30.61 0.20 -0.02
CA THR A 267 30.77 -1.10 0.64
C THR A 267 30.37 -1.03 2.11
N ALA A 268 30.18 -2.18 2.76
CA ALA A 268 29.68 -2.22 4.15
C ALA A 268 28.34 -1.50 4.29
N ALA A 269 27.48 -1.63 3.27
CA ALA A 269 26.11 -1.17 3.29
C ALA A 269 25.25 -2.16 4.10
N THR A 270 25.57 -2.30 5.39
CA THR A 270 24.89 -3.23 6.28
C THR A 270 23.56 -2.64 6.74
N VAL A 271 22.53 -3.47 6.81
CA VAL A 271 21.25 -3.15 7.46
C VAL A 271 20.98 -4.25 8.48
N LYS A 272 20.68 -3.89 9.72
CA LYS A 272 20.27 -4.84 10.75
C LYS A 272 18.89 -4.49 11.29
N ILE A 273 18.00 -5.48 11.33
CA ILE A 273 16.69 -5.43 11.99
C ILE A 273 16.76 -6.37 13.19
N SER A 274 16.81 -5.82 14.40
CA SER A 274 17.00 -6.59 15.63
C SER A 274 15.69 -7.22 16.13
N ALA A 275 15.77 -8.49 16.51
CA ALA A 275 14.68 -9.20 17.18
C ALA A 275 14.63 -8.98 18.71
N LYS A 276 15.45 -8.06 19.26
CA LYS A 276 15.52 -7.80 20.72
C LYS A 276 14.17 -7.36 21.31
N ASP A 277 13.38 -6.66 20.50
CA ASP A 277 12.02 -6.23 20.82
C ASP A 277 11.12 -6.80 19.72
N ARG A 278 10.33 -7.80 20.12
CA ARG A 278 9.43 -8.51 19.21
C ARG A 278 8.38 -7.58 18.61
N LYS A 279 7.84 -6.62 19.37
CA LYS A 279 6.79 -5.72 18.86
C LYS A 279 7.35 -4.78 17.82
N ALA A 280 8.53 -4.22 18.08
CA ALA A 280 9.22 -3.39 17.12
C ALA A 280 9.63 -4.18 15.87
N LEU A 281 10.07 -5.44 16.00
CA LEU A 281 10.33 -6.33 14.87
C LEU A 281 9.06 -6.55 14.02
N ASP A 282 7.94 -6.90 14.65
CA ASP A 282 6.67 -7.13 13.95
C ASP A 282 6.18 -5.83 13.27
N PHE A 283 6.36 -4.66 13.90
CA PHE A 283 6.06 -3.36 13.29
C PHE A 283 6.94 -3.06 12.07
N VAL A 284 8.24 -3.36 12.13
CA VAL A 284 9.14 -3.24 10.98
C VAL A 284 8.72 -4.19 9.87
N ILE A 285 8.31 -5.43 10.16
CA ILE A 285 7.97 -6.39 9.10
C ILE A 285 6.60 -6.10 8.50
N TYR A 286 5.55 -5.97 9.31
CA TYR A 286 4.19 -5.73 8.83
C TYR A 286 3.96 -4.31 8.34
N GLY A 287 4.50 -3.32 9.06
CA GLY A 287 4.38 -1.90 8.73
C GLY A 287 5.48 -1.40 7.80
N GLN A 288 6.55 -2.17 7.59
CA GLN A 288 7.71 -1.78 6.77
C GLN A 288 8.37 -0.48 7.25
N ALA A 289 8.31 -0.27 8.57
CA ALA A 289 8.82 0.92 9.23
C ALA A 289 10.35 0.91 9.32
N ILE A 290 10.97 2.06 9.05
CA ILE A 290 12.43 2.23 9.15
C ILE A 290 12.86 3.01 10.41
N ASP A 291 11.97 3.84 10.95
CA ASP A 291 12.27 4.75 12.07
C ASP A 291 12.00 4.06 13.42
N THR A 292 12.79 3.05 13.73
CA THR A 292 12.68 2.31 15.00
C THR A 292 14.04 2.03 15.61
N ASP A 293 14.09 1.88 16.94
CA ASP A 293 15.33 1.55 17.68
C ASP A 293 15.87 0.12 17.42
N VAL A 294 15.18 -0.65 16.57
CA VAL A 294 15.61 -2.00 16.14
C VAL A 294 16.23 -2.02 14.75
N VAL A 295 16.09 -0.95 13.95
CA VAL A 295 16.73 -0.84 12.63
C VAL A 295 18.01 -0.03 12.76
N SER A 296 19.09 -0.51 12.13
CA SER A 296 20.36 0.21 12.09
C SER A 296 21.05 0.03 10.74
N PHE A 297 21.80 1.06 10.35
CA PHE A 297 22.51 1.14 9.08
C PHE A 297 24.01 1.26 9.34
N GLY A 298 24.82 0.52 8.58
CA GLY A 298 26.28 0.54 8.66
C GLY A 298 26.91 1.73 7.92
N SER A 299 28.24 1.86 8.02
CA SER A 299 28.99 3.02 7.52
C SER A 299 28.87 3.26 6.02
N GLY A 300 28.57 2.23 5.21
CA GLY A 300 28.32 2.41 3.77
C GLY A 300 27.12 3.33 3.49
N TRP A 301 26.14 3.39 4.39
CA TRP A 301 25.00 4.30 4.29
C TRP A 301 25.37 5.75 4.65
N ASP A 302 26.31 5.95 5.58
CA ASP A 302 26.85 7.28 5.91
C ASP A 302 27.66 7.86 4.73
N ASP A 303 28.45 7.01 4.07
CA ASP A 303 29.18 7.36 2.85
C ASP A 303 28.22 7.73 1.71
N LEU A 304 27.15 6.96 1.55
CA LEU A 304 26.08 7.25 0.57
C LEU A 304 25.41 8.59 0.87
N ALA A 305 25.04 8.84 2.12
CA ALA A 305 24.40 10.10 2.54
C ALA A 305 25.29 11.30 2.22
N THR A 306 26.59 11.18 2.53
CA THR A 306 27.60 12.20 2.24
C THR A 306 27.71 12.45 0.74
N TYR A 307 27.72 11.39 -0.07
CA TYR A 307 27.75 11.51 -1.53
C TYR A 307 26.49 12.17 -2.08
N MET A 308 25.30 11.74 -1.65
CA MET A 308 24.02 12.34 -2.08
C MET A 308 23.99 13.85 -1.78
N GLN A 309 24.47 14.26 -0.60
CA GLN A 309 24.57 15.67 -0.24
C GLN A 309 25.55 16.44 -1.15
N GLN A 310 26.71 15.86 -1.47
CA GLN A 310 27.72 16.48 -2.35
C GLN A 310 27.21 16.69 -3.77
N GLU A 311 26.42 15.75 -4.28
CA GLU A 311 25.82 15.81 -5.62
C GLU A 311 24.54 16.66 -5.66
N GLY A 312 24.08 17.19 -4.52
CA GLY A 312 22.86 17.99 -4.43
C GLY A 312 21.59 17.19 -4.69
N ILE A 313 21.60 15.89 -4.37
CA ILE A 313 20.42 15.02 -4.42
C ILE A 313 19.50 15.38 -3.24
N ASP A 314 18.19 15.25 -3.44
CA ASP A 314 17.18 15.54 -2.42
C ASP A 314 17.49 14.82 -1.09
N PRO A 315 17.45 15.50 0.07
CA PRO A 315 17.75 14.88 1.37
C PRO A 315 16.88 13.67 1.72
N GLY A 316 15.66 13.58 1.18
CA GLY A 316 14.76 12.45 1.34
C GLY A 316 15.17 11.20 0.54
N ALA A 317 16.07 11.33 -0.45
CA ALA A 317 16.50 10.21 -1.29
C ALA A 317 17.18 9.09 -0.48
N LEU A 318 17.93 9.44 0.57
CA LEU A 318 18.54 8.46 1.46
C LEU A 318 17.47 7.60 2.14
N GLY A 319 16.46 8.24 2.73
CA GLY A 319 15.35 7.55 3.40
C GLY A 319 14.58 6.65 2.43
N ILE A 320 14.33 7.10 1.20
CA ILE A 320 13.70 6.28 0.15
C ILE A 320 14.57 5.05 -0.19
N THR A 321 15.89 5.19 -0.24
CA THR A 321 16.81 4.08 -0.51
C THR A 321 16.89 3.10 0.66
N GLN A 322 16.84 3.59 1.90
CA GLN A 322 16.75 2.76 3.10
C GLN A 322 15.43 1.99 3.14
N SER A 323 14.30 2.65 2.85
CA SER A 323 12.99 2.02 2.71
C SER A 323 12.94 1.00 1.58
N LEU A 324 13.71 1.20 0.49
CA LEU A 324 13.84 0.17 -0.55
C LEU A 324 14.44 -1.10 0.05
N ALA A 325 15.59 -1.03 0.73
CA ALA A 325 16.23 -2.22 1.31
C ALA A 325 15.34 -2.95 2.33
N ILE A 326 14.70 -2.21 3.23
CA ILE A 326 13.77 -2.78 4.22
C ILE A 326 12.53 -3.36 3.53
N GLY A 327 11.95 -2.63 2.57
CA GLY A 327 10.76 -3.04 1.83
C GLY A 327 10.98 -4.32 1.02
N GLU A 328 12.16 -4.52 0.42
CA GLU A 328 12.47 -5.74 -0.34
C GLU A 328 12.42 -6.99 0.56
N ILE A 329 13.17 -7.00 1.66
CA ILE A 329 13.22 -8.18 2.54
C ILE A 329 11.90 -8.40 3.28
N THR A 330 11.28 -7.34 3.80
CA THR A 330 10.03 -7.45 4.56
C THR A 330 8.87 -7.87 3.67
N SER A 331 8.76 -7.35 2.45
CA SER A 331 7.74 -7.82 1.50
C SER A 331 7.96 -9.27 1.10
N GLY A 332 9.22 -9.69 0.85
CA GLY A 332 9.55 -11.09 0.58
C GLY A 332 9.15 -12.03 1.72
N LEU A 333 9.33 -11.61 2.98
CA LEU A 333 8.86 -12.33 4.17
C LEU A 333 7.33 -12.37 4.22
N LEU A 334 6.65 -11.22 4.08
CA LEU A 334 5.19 -11.12 4.13
C LEU A 334 4.51 -11.96 3.04
N MET A 335 5.10 -12.04 1.85
CA MET A 335 4.58 -12.83 0.73
C MET A 335 4.94 -14.31 0.82
N GLY A 336 5.87 -14.69 1.71
CA GLY A 336 6.35 -16.06 1.86
C GLY A 336 7.41 -16.49 0.85
N PHE A 337 8.09 -15.57 0.18
CA PHE A 337 9.12 -15.90 -0.82
C PHE A 337 10.42 -16.39 -0.22
N VAL A 338 10.83 -15.80 0.91
CA VAL A 338 12.07 -16.18 1.60
C VAL A 338 11.98 -17.64 2.06
N GLY A 339 12.96 -18.47 1.72
CA GLY A 339 12.92 -19.91 2.08
C GLY A 339 11.85 -20.75 1.35
N SER A 340 11.08 -20.19 0.41
CA SER A 340 10.15 -20.98 -0.41
C SER A 340 10.89 -21.76 -1.50
N SER A 341 10.69 -23.07 -1.51
CA SER A 341 11.18 -23.96 -2.57
C SER A 341 10.28 -23.97 -3.81
N VAL A 342 9.20 -23.17 -3.84
CA VAL A 342 8.28 -23.12 -4.98
C VAL A 342 8.97 -22.48 -6.17
N ILE A 343 8.82 -23.11 -7.34
CA ILE A 343 9.26 -22.55 -8.62
C ILE A 343 8.04 -21.90 -9.28
N PRO A 344 8.08 -20.60 -9.61
CA PRO A 344 6.95 -19.92 -10.23
C PRO A 344 6.63 -20.50 -11.63
N PRO A 345 5.38 -20.44 -12.09
CA PRO A 345 5.00 -20.87 -13.44
C PRO A 345 5.91 -20.25 -14.51
N GLY A 346 6.46 -21.07 -15.39
CA GLY A 346 7.37 -20.62 -16.46
C GLY A 346 8.80 -20.32 -16.01
N GLY A 347 9.10 -20.36 -14.70
CA GLY A 347 10.45 -20.18 -14.15
C GLY A 347 11.22 -21.49 -14.01
N SER A 348 12.50 -21.36 -13.63
CA SER A 348 13.39 -22.49 -13.31
C SER A 348 14.08 -22.36 -11.95
N THR A 349 13.95 -21.21 -11.30
CA THR A 349 14.62 -20.87 -10.04
C THR A 349 13.57 -20.86 -8.92
N PRO A 350 13.81 -21.55 -7.79
CA PRO A 350 12.96 -21.41 -6.61
C PRO A 350 12.86 -19.96 -6.14
N LEU A 351 11.72 -19.56 -5.59
CA LEU A 351 11.50 -18.19 -5.09
C LEU A 351 12.55 -17.75 -4.07
N ALA A 352 13.00 -18.65 -3.19
CA ALA A 352 14.04 -18.38 -2.20
C ALA A 352 15.40 -17.99 -2.81
N ASP A 353 15.66 -18.43 -4.04
CA ASP A 353 16.94 -18.25 -4.74
C ASP A 353 16.88 -17.09 -5.77
N MET A 354 15.71 -16.51 -5.99
CA MET A 354 15.53 -15.37 -6.88
C MET A 354 16.03 -14.08 -6.21
N PRO A 355 16.76 -13.20 -6.93
CA PRO A 355 16.99 -11.83 -6.50
C PRO A 355 15.65 -11.09 -6.31
N SER A 356 15.56 -10.24 -5.30
CA SER A 356 14.28 -9.61 -4.91
C SER A 356 13.57 -8.85 -6.04
N ARG A 357 14.30 -8.17 -6.94
CA ARG A 357 13.71 -7.54 -8.15
C ARG A 357 12.93 -8.50 -9.05
N GLU A 358 13.31 -9.78 -9.09
CA GLU A 358 12.66 -10.76 -9.97
C GLU A 358 11.32 -11.21 -9.41
N TRP A 359 11.11 -11.11 -8.09
CA TRP A 359 9.81 -11.37 -7.47
C TRP A 359 8.74 -10.39 -7.96
N TRP A 360 9.12 -9.13 -8.18
CA TRP A 360 8.22 -8.07 -8.66
C TRP A 360 7.82 -8.24 -10.12
N ALA A 361 8.57 -9.05 -10.88
CA ALA A 361 8.32 -9.34 -12.29
C ALA A 361 7.55 -10.66 -12.52
N LEU A 362 7.05 -11.31 -11.46
CA LEU A 362 6.27 -12.54 -11.59
C LEU A 362 4.95 -12.30 -12.33
N ASP A 363 4.73 -13.07 -13.39
CA ASP A 363 3.49 -13.09 -14.17
C ASP A 363 3.12 -14.55 -14.56
N PRO A 364 2.03 -15.13 -14.01
CA PRO A 364 1.14 -14.52 -13.04
C PRO A 364 1.80 -14.33 -11.67
N MET A 365 1.37 -13.30 -10.94
CA MET A 365 1.80 -13.11 -9.55
C MET A 365 1.29 -14.27 -8.66
N ILE A 366 2.21 -14.90 -7.93
CA ILE A 366 1.93 -15.92 -6.91
C ILE A 366 2.49 -15.46 -5.57
N ALA A 367 1.77 -15.69 -4.47
CA ALA A 367 2.15 -15.26 -3.12
C ALA A 367 1.37 -16.02 -2.04
N PHE A 368 1.78 -15.83 -0.77
CA PHE A 368 1.10 -16.31 0.43
C PHE A 368 0.90 -17.83 0.42
N SER A 369 -0.34 -18.30 0.61
CA SER A 369 -0.69 -19.73 0.65
C SER A 369 -0.38 -20.49 -0.65
N LYS A 370 -0.16 -19.78 -1.77
CA LYS A 370 0.26 -20.40 -3.04
C LYS A 370 1.75 -20.77 -3.06
N VAL A 371 2.57 -20.16 -2.19
CA VAL A 371 4.03 -20.36 -2.17
C VAL A 371 4.55 -20.91 -0.84
N GLN A 372 3.75 -20.81 0.23
CA GLN A 372 4.03 -21.36 1.56
C GLN A 372 2.78 -22.07 2.10
N SER A 373 2.92 -23.34 2.50
CA SER A 373 1.79 -24.11 3.04
C SER A 373 1.58 -23.90 4.55
N ASP A 374 2.64 -23.59 5.30
CA ASP A 374 2.51 -23.23 6.72
C ASP A 374 2.06 -21.76 6.83
N PRO A 375 0.89 -21.48 7.45
CA PRO A 375 0.40 -20.12 7.64
C PRO A 375 1.33 -19.19 8.43
N LYS A 376 2.31 -19.72 9.18
CA LYS A 376 3.29 -18.90 9.91
C LYS A 376 4.33 -18.23 9.01
N CYS A 377 4.47 -18.72 7.77
CA CYS A 377 5.53 -18.31 6.85
C CYS A 377 5.11 -17.17 5.91
N TYR A 378 4.01 -16.47 6.19
CA TYR A 378 3.53 -15.33 5.42
C TYR A 378 2.48 -14.51 6.17
N ASN A 379 2.12 -13.34 5.64
CA ASN A 379 1.05 -12.50 6.16
C ASN A 379 -0.33 -13.05 5.77
N GLN A 380 -0.99 -13.72 6.72
CA GLN A 380 -2.30 -14.34 6.47
C GLN A 380 -3.39 -13.32 6.13
N TYR A 381 -3.39 -12.13 6.75
CA TYR A 381 -4.35 -11.06 6.47
C TYR A 381 -4.26 -10.63 5.00
N ALA A 382 -3.03 -10.38 4.54
CA ALA A 382 -2.80 -10.03 3.15
C ALA A 382 -3.12 -11.19 2.20
N GLY A 383 -2.87 -12.44 2.61
CA GLY A 383 -3.23 -13.63 1.83
C GLY A 383 -4.72 -13.78 1.57
N VAL A 384 -5.58 -13.44 2.56
CA VAL A 384 -7.04 -13.41 2.39
C VAL A 384 -7.43 -12.35 1.36
N LEU A 385 -6.92 -11.13 1.48
CA LEU A 385 -7.24 -10.03 0.59
C LEU A 385 -6.71 -10.25 -0.83
N PHE A 386 -5.47 -10.68 -0.99
CA PHE A 386 -4.85 -11.01 -2.27
C PHE A 386 -5.65 -12.09 -3.02
N THR A 387 -6.10 -13.13 -2.32
CA THR A 387 -6.96 -14.16 -2.91
C THR A 387 -8.36 -13.61 -3.21
N GLY A 388 -8.87 -12.77 -2.32
CA GLY A 388 -10.19 -12.13 -2.43
C GLY A 388 -10.30 -11.12 -3.56
N SER A 389 -9.20 -10.51 -3.99
CA SER A 389 -9.13 -9.51 -5.06
C SER A 389 -8.35 -9.97 -6.30
N ASN A 390 -7.78 -11.17 -6.28
CA ASN A 390 -6.87 -11.62 -7.33
C ASN A 390 -5.70 -10.62 -7.57
N ASN A 391 -5.13 -10.07 -6.49
CA ASN A 391 -4.08 -9.04 -6.52
C ASN A 391 -4.49 -7.68 -7.12
N GLU A 392 -5.79 -7.37 -7.16
CA GLU A 392 -6.30 -6.08 -7.68
C GLU A 392 -6.50 -5.02 -6.58
N VAL A 393 -6.07 -5.30 -5.33
CA VAL A 393 -6.18 -4.40 -4.17
C VAL A 393 -4.89 -4.46 -3.34
N TYR A 394 -4.40 -3.31 -2.84
CA TYR A 394 -3.26 -3.30 -1.92
C TYR A 394 -3.59 -4.05 -0.63
N SER A 395 -2.72 -5.00 -0.26
CA SER A 395 -2.89 -5.83 0.94
C SER A 395 -1.69 -5.79 1.90
N ILE A 396 -0.54 -5.30 1.43
CA ILE A 396 0.64 -4.94 2.24
C ILE A 396 1.22 -3.60 1.77
N PRO A 397 2.02 -2.91 2.60
CA PRO A 397 2.80 -1.76 2.14
C PRO A 397 3.72 -2.16 0.97
N PHE A 398 3.94 -1.23 0.04
CA PHE A 398 4.65 -1.44 -1.23
C PHE A 398 4.13 -2.57 -2.14
N SER A 399 2.85 -2.97 -2.03
CA SER A 399 2.27 -3.94 -2.98
C SER A 399 2.07 -3.41 -4.41
N ASP A 400 2.42 -2.14 -4.68
CA ASP A 400 2.55 -1.56 -6.02
C ASP A 400 3.59 -2.32 -6.85
N ARG A 401 4.54 -2.96 -6.16
CA ARG A 401 5.58 -3.80 -6.75
C ARG A 401 5.09 -5.19 -7.14
N MET A 402 3.87 -5.61 -6.77
CA MET A 402 3.33 -6.93 -7.10
C MET A 402 2.79 -7.00 -8.54
N GLY A 403 3.66 -6.95 -9.55
CA GLY A 403 3.30 -7.19 -10.95
C GLY A 403 2.48 -6.05 -11.57
N THR A 404 1.29 -6.36 -12.13
CA THR A 404 0.41 -5.34 -12.74
C THR A 404 -0.15 -4.33 -11.75
N GLY A 405 0.03 -4.57 -10.45
CA GLY A 405 -0.37 -3.69 -9.37
C GLY A 405 -1.89 -3.45 -9.29
N PRO A 406 -2.39 -3.01 -8.13
CA PRO A 406 -3.80 -2.65 -7.94
C PRO A 406 -4.12 -1.21 -8.43
N LEU A 407 -3.29 -0.67 -9.34
CA LEU A 407 -3.34 0.71 -9.78
C LEU A 407 -4.36 0.89 -10.91
N VAL A 408 -5.09 1.99 -10.83
CA VAL A 408 -6.03 2.44 -11.86
C VAL A 408 -5.58 3.83 -12.31
N ASN A 409 -5.15 3.99 -13.56
CA ASN A 409 -4.87 5.30 -14.15
C ASN A 409 -6.09 6.23 -14.18
N SER A 410 -5.90 7.51 -13.86
CA SER A 410 -6.93 8.56 -13.84
C SER A 410 -6.88 9.52 -15.03
N VAL A 411 -5.77 9.52 -15.79
CA VAL A 411 -5.55 10.44 -16.93
C VAL A 411 -5.37 9.71 -18.26
N SER A 412 -4.51 8.68 -18.30
CA SER A 412 -4.21 7.95 -19.54
C SER A 412 -3.84 6.50 -19.24
N TYR A 413 -4.30 5.57 -20.07
CA TYR A 413 -3.93 4.16 -20.01
C TYR A 413 -3.65 3.63 -21.41
N GLN A 414 -2.45 3.07 -21.62
CA GLN A 414 -2.00 2.53 -22.91
C GLN A 414 -2.21 3.51 -24.10
N GLY A 415 -2.02 4.81 -23.86
CA GLY A 415 -2.17 5.87 -24.86
C GLY A 415 -3.61 6.37 -25.09
N GLN A 416 -4.60 5.81 -24.39
CA GLN A 416 -5.99 6.30 -24.42
C GLN A 416 -6.25 7.21 -23.23
N SER A 417 -6.99 8.31 -23.45
CA SER A 417 -7.41 9.20 -22.37
C SER A 417 -8.40 8.47 -21.46
N VAL A 418 -8.15 8.53 -20.15
CA VAL A 418 -9.14 8.20 -19.14
C VAL A 418 -9.94 9.47 -18.88
N ASP A 419 -11.27 9.40 -18.95
CA ASP A 419 -12.15 10.52 -18.62
C ASP A 419 -13.20 10.16 -17.56
N THR A 420 -13.38 8.86 -17.27
CA THR A 420 -14.40 8.39 -16.33
C THR A 420 -13.87 7.23 -15.52
N TRP A 421 -14.12 7.25 -14.21
CA TRP A 421 -14.11 6.07 -13.36
C TRP A 421 -15.53 5.73 -12.92
N VAL A 422 -15.89 4.46 -13.03
CA VAL A 422 -17.09 3.90 -12.41
C VAL A 422 -16.67 3.17 -11.14
N VAL A 423 -17.12 3.67 -9.99
CA VAL A 423 -16.86 3.10 -8.66
C VAL A 423 -18.11 2.33 -8.22
N THR A 424 -18.05 1.00 -8.26
CA THR A 424 -19.14 0.15 -7.78
C THR A 424 -18.94 -0.17 -6.31
N LEU A 425 -19.93 0.18 -5.50
CA LEU A 425 -19.92 0.05 -4.04
C LEU A 425 -20.73 -1.17 -3.65
N LEU A 426 -20.12 -2.11 -2.92
CA LEU A 426 -20.76 -3.36 -2.49
C LEU A 426 -21.11 -3.31 -1.00
N PRO A 427 -21.92 -4.26 -0.48
CA PRO A 427 -22.35 -4.24 0.91
C PRO A 427 -21.15 -4.27 1.87
N PRO A 428 -21.16 -3.44 2.94
CA PRO A 428 -20.14 -3.49 3.98
C PRO A 428 -20.27 -4.78 4.81
N VAL A 429 -19.31 -4.99 5.71
CA VAL A 429 -19.26 -6.16 6.61
C VAL A 429 -20.46 -6.31 7.56
N SER A 430 -21.23 -5.24 7.81
CA SER A 430 -22.46 -5.28 8.62
C SER A 430 -23.54 -4.32 8.15
#